data_AF-A0A401G877-F1
#
_entry.id   AF-A0A401G877-F1
#
_cell.length_a   1.000
_cell.length_b   1.000
_cell.length_c   1.000
_cell.angle_alpha   90.00
_cell.angle_beta   90.00
_cell.angle_gamma   90.00
#
_symmetry.space_group_name_H-M   'P 1'
#
loop_
_entity.id
_entity.type
_entity.pdbx_description
1 polymer ?
#
loop_
_entity_poly.entity_id
_entity_poly.type
_entity_poly.pdbx_seq_one_letter_code
_entity_poly.pdbx_strand_id
1 'polypeptide(L)'
;MGVSHGGGQVAPGDMSNSSKNQALLTEICHNHAIQRIVGFGSSVFAAFAPKAFNHAAACLEKLYSSKLSLHQNFPNSIYPAATFNIGLHAVCFDHADDQNSPETWCAITALGSFNPKRGGHLVLFDLKLVIEFPPGSTILIPSALLRHGNLPIHGGECRQSFAQYCTGSLLRWVDYGFRTEAEFASQDPCSKQEFDRSIEERMDAVLELFSVYENLLEDHKNAADARLS
;
A
#
# COMPACT_ATOMS: atom_id res chain seq x y z
N MET A 1 4.97 7.84 6.85
CA MET A 1 5.83 7.16 7.85
C MET A 1 6.11 5.73 7.40
N GLY A 2 7.20 5.12 7.86
CA GLY A 2 7.63 3.79 7.45
C GLY A 2 8.73 3.80 6.42
N VAL A 3 8.90 2.67 5.75
CA VAL A 3 9.98 2.47 4.79
C VAL A 3 9.57 3.02 3.43
N SER A 4 10.48 3.77 2.80
CA SER A 4 10.32 4.27 1.44
C SER A 4 11.62 4.12 0.66
N HIS A 5 11.51 4.15 -0.66
CA HIS A 5 12.65 4.17 -1.57
C HIS A 5 12.30 5.03 -2.78
N GLY A 6 13.06 6.10 -3.04
CA GLY A 6 12.81 7.00 -4.17
C GLY A 6 13.48 8.36 -4.00
N GLY A 7 13.21 9.30 -4.91
CA GLY A 7 13.67 10.69 -4.78
C GLY A 7 15.19 10.87 -4.73
N GLY A 8 15.96 9.97 -5.34
CA GLY A 8 17.43 10.01 -5.34
C GLY A 8 18.09 9.30 -4.15
N GLN A 9 17.33 8.60 -3.30
CA GLN A 9 17.91 7.73 -2.27
C GLN A 9 18.74 6.60 -2.89
N VAL A 10 19.88 6.29 -2.26
CA VAL A 10 20.78 5.19 -2.68
C VAL A 10 20.41 3.83 -2.08
N ALA A 11 19.48 3.81 -1.12
CA ALA A 11 18.92 2.59 -0.53
C ALA A 11 17.58 2.91 0.16
N PRO A 12 16.70 1.92 0.37
CA PRO A 12 15.49 2.07 1.17
C PRO A 12 15.80 2.57 2.58
N GLY A 13 14.92 3.39 3.14
CA GLY A 13 15.08 3.94 4.48
C GLY A 13 13.78 4.36 5.12
N ASP A 14 13.82 4.48 6.45
CA ASP A 14 12.71 5.01 7.22
C ASP A 14 12.51 6.49 6.89
N MET A 15 11.27 6.88 6.63
CA MET A 15 10.91 8.29 6.41
C MET A 15 11.23 9.13 7.64
N SER A 16 11.95 10.23 7.45
CA SER A 16 12.26 11.17 8.52
C SER A 16 11.07 12.07 8.85
N ASN A 17 10.78 12.27 10.13
CA ASN A 17 9.83 13.26 10.63
C ASN A 17 10.52 14.23 11.58
N SER A 18 9.95 15.42 11.79
CA SER A 18 10.37 16.30 12.89
C SER A 18 10.20 15.56 14.22
N SER A 19 11.02 15.87 15.24
CA SER A 19 10.98 15.18 16.54
C SER A 19 9.58 15.21 17.18
N LYS A 20 8.86 16.34 17.02
CA LYS A 20 7.47 16.49 17.49
C LYS A 20 6.52 15.55 16.76
N ASN A 21 6.60 15.48 15.42
CA ASN A 21 5.75 14.59 14.64
C ASN A 21 6.08 13.13 14.92
N GLN A 22 7.37 12.79 15.07
CA GLN A 22 7.78 11.42 15.38
C GLN A 22 7.24 10.96 16.74
N ALA A 23 7.29 11.80 17.77
CA ALA A 23 6.71 11.46 19.07
C ALA A 23 5.20 11.20 18.99
N LEU A 24 4.47 12.06 18.27
CA LEU A 24 3.03 11.89 18.05
C LEU A 24 2.72 10.62 17.24
N LEU A 25 3.48 10.34 16.18
CA LEU A 25 3.31 9.14 15.38
C LEU A 25 3.57 7.89 16.22
N THR A 26 4.60 7.89 17.07
CA THR A 26 4.84 6.78 18.00
C THR A 26 3.65 6.57 18.93
N GLU A 27 3.09 7.63 19.53
CA GLU A 27 1.91 7.52 20.40
C GLU A 27 0.69 6.97 19.65
N ILE A 28 0.37 7.53 18.48
CA ILE A 28 -0.75 7.09 17.64
C ILE A 28 -0.58 5.63 17.21
N CYS A 29 0.64 5.20 16.90
CA CYS A 29 0.90 3.83 16.48
C CYS A 29 0.72 2.83 17.62
N HIS A 30 0.92 3.23 18.88
CA HIS A 30 0.64 2.36 20.03
C HIS A 30 -0.84 2.38 20.45
N ASN A 31 -1.69 3.22 19.84
CA ASN A 31 -3.10 3.26 20.14
C ASN A 31 -3.80 1.96 19.69
N HIS A 32 -4.53 1.33 20.61
CA HIS A 32 -5.21 0.05 20.35
C HIS A 32 -6.25 0.11 19.22
N ALA A 33 -6.97 1.23 19.06
CA ALA A 33 -7.92 1.38 17.96
C ALA A 33 -7.21 1.45 16.60
N ILE A 34 -6.06 2.13 16.53
CA ILE A 34 -5.24 2.19 15.32
C ILE A 34 -4.68 0.80 14.99
N GLN A 35 -4.13 0.08 15.97
CA GLN A 35 -3.65 -1.29 15.80
C GLN A 35 -4.73 -2.23 15.22
N ARG A 36 -6.00 -2.05 15.61
CA ARG A 36 -7.12 -2.82 15.04
C ARG A 36 -7.40 -2.46 13.58
N ILE A 37 -7.41 -1.17 13.24
CA ILE A 37 -7.60 -0.72 11.84
C ILE A 37 -6.47 -1.25 10.95
N VAL A 38 -5.24 -1.14 11.46
CA VAL A 38 -4.03 -1.61 10.80
C VAL A 38 -4.13 -3.09 10.45
N GLY A 39 -4.35 -3.93 11.47
CA GLY A 39 -4.47 -5.38 11.29
C GLY A 39 -5.68 -5.78 10.45
N PHE A 40 -6.79 -5.04 10.54
CA PHE A 40 -7.96 -5.27 9.69
C PHE A 40 -7.62 -5.07 8.21
N GLY A 41 -6.98 -3.95 7.84
CA GLY A 41 -6.56 -3.71 6.46
C GLY A 41 -5.64 -4.80 5.91
N SER A 42 -4.65 -5.22 6.70
CA SER A 42 -3.74 -6.32 6.32
C SER A 42 -4.47 -7.66 6.18
N SER A 43 -5.44 -7.95 7.05
CA SER A 43 -6.21 -9.19 7.02
C SER A 43 -7.17 -9.24 5.83
N VAL A 44 -7.81 -8.11 5.48
CA VAL A 44 -8.66 -8.02 4.29
C VAL A 44 -7.82 -8.23 3.02
N PHE A 45 -6.60 -7.66 2.97
CA PHE A 45 -5.71 -7.89 1.83
C PHE A 45 -5.34 -9.37 1.69
N ALA A 46 -4.94 -10.03 2.78
CA ALA A 46 -4.65 -11.46 2.78
C ALA A 46 -5.87 -12.30 2.37
N ALA A 47 -7.07 -11.92 2.81
CA ALA A 47 -8.29 -12.67 2.56
C ALA A 47 -8.80 -12.57 1.12
N PHE A 48 -8.71 -11.39 0.49
CA PHE A 48 -9.33 -11.13 -0.82
C PHE A 48 -8.33 -11.04 -1.99
N ALA A 49 -7.03 -10.94 -1.70
CA ALA A 49 -5.97 -10.98 -2.71
C ALA A 49 -4.77 -11.82 -2.22
N PRO A 50 -4.97 -13.12 -1.88
CA PRO A 50 -3.92 -13.97 -1.31
C PRO A 50 -2.66 -14.07 -2.17
N LYS A 51 -2.80 -14.09 -3.51
CA LYS A 51 -1.65 -14.14 -4.44
C LYS A 51 -0.78 -12.89 -4.32
N ALA A 52 -1.37 -11.70 -4.47
CA ALA A 52 -0.69 -10.42 -4.30
C ALA A 52 -0.13 -10.24 -2.88
N PHE A 53 -0.88 -10.66 -1.85
CA PHE A 53 -0.43 -10.62 -0.46
C PHE A 53 0.84 -11.46 -0.25
N ASN A 54 0.85 -12.70 -0.76
CA ASN A 54 2.00 -13.59 -0.62
C ASN A 54 3.22 -13.09 -1.40
N HIS A 55 3.01 -12.54 -2.61
CA HIS A 55 4.07 -11.92 -3.38
C HIS A 55 4.70 -10.75 -2.61
N ALA A 56 3.88 -9.84 -2.09
CA ALA A 56 4.35 -8.72 -1.27
C ALA A 56 5.05 -9.20 0.00
N ALA A 57 4.52 -10.22 0.68
CA ALA A 57 5.12 -10.79 1.88
C ALA A 57 6.51 -11.38 1.62
N ALA A 58 6.66 -12.22 0.59
CA ALA A 58 7.95 -12.80 0.23
C ALA A 58 8.97 -11.73 -0.15
N CYS A 59 8.53 -10.67 -0.85
CA CYS A 59 9.40 -9.58 -1.23
C CYS A 59 9.83 -8.73 -0.02
N LEU A 60 8.88 -8.37 0.85
CA LEU A 60 9.15 -7.54 2.03
C LEU A 60 9.96 -8.29 3.08
N GLU A 61 9.78 -9.61 3.21
CA GLU A 61 10.64 -10.45 4.06
C GLU A 61 12.10 -10.35 3.62
N LYS A 62 12.39 -10.56 2.32
CA LYS A 62 13.74 -10.38 1.76
C LYS A 62 14.29 -8.97 2.04
N LEU A 63 13.47 -7.94 1.88
CA LEU A 63 13.86 -6.57 2.17
C LEU A 63 14.29 -6.39 3.65
N TYR A 64 13.44 -6.78 4.60
CA TYR A 64 13.72 -6.63 6.02
C TYR A 64 14.88 -7.53 6.50
N SER A 65 15.06 -8.73 5.92
CA SER A 65 16.22 -9.59 6.19
C SER A 65 17.52 -9.01 5.64
N SER A 66 17.48 -8.30 4.51
CA SER A 66 18.68 -7.70 3.90
C SER A 66 19.20 -6.48 4.66
N LYS A 67 18.32 -5.77 5.40
CA LYS A 67 18.67 -4.51 6.06
C LYS A 67 18.02 -4.40 7.43
N LEU A 68 18.75 -4.86 8.46
CA LEU A 68 18.31 -4.85 9.87
C LEU A 68 17.99 -3.47 10.45
N SER A 69 18.37 -2.39 9.76
CA SER A 69 18.06 -1.02 10.21
C SER A 69 16.67 -0.52 9.81
N LEU A 70 15.93 -1.27 8.98
CA LEU A 70 14.57 -0.90 8.56
C LEU A 70 13.54 -1.34 9.59
N HIS A 71 12.57 -0.48 9.88
CA HIS A 71 11.54 -0.77 10.87
C HIS A 71 10.18 -0.93 10.21
N GLN A 72 9.47 -2.01 10.58
CA GLN A 72 8.04 -2.11 10.29
C GLN A 72 7.28 -1.11 11.16
N ASN A 73 6.35 -0.35 10.57
CA ASN A 73 5.50 0.58 11.31
C ASN A 73 4.63 -0.13 12.34
N PHE A 74 4.10 -1.29 11.95
CA PHE A 74 3.16 -2.06 12.75
C PHE A 74 3.46 -3.55 12.63
N PRO A 75 3.58 -4.29 13.74
CA PRO A 75 3.91 -5.71 13.70
C PRO A 75 2.79 -6.58 13.13
N ASN A 76 1.56 -6.06 13.07
CA ASN A 76 0.38 -6.77 12.57
C ASN A 76 -0.07 -6.29 11.18
N SER A 77 0.83 -5.64 10.42
CA SER A 77 0.54 -5.16 9.06
C SER A 77 1.60 -5.60 8.07
N ILE A 78 1.14 -6.00 6.89
CA ILE A 78 2.01 -6.25 5.74
C ILE A 78 2.58 -4.96 5.12
N TYR A 79 1.94 -3.81 5.34
CA TYR A 79 2.30 -2.60 4.63
C TYR A 79 3.56 -1.94 5.23
N PRO A 80 4.59 -1.64 4.42
CA PRO A 80 5.83 -1.01 4.89
C PRO A 80 5.65 0.47 5.22
N ALA A 81 4.60 1.11 4.68
CA ALA A 81 4.35 2.53 4.81
C ALA A 81 2.88 2.84 5.17
N ALA A 82 2.69 3.96 5.86
CA ALA A 82 1.37 4.47 6.20
C ALA A 82 1.35 6.00 6.28
N THR A 83 0.16 6.59 6.12
CA THR A 83 -0.06 8.04 6.21
C THR A 83 -1.33 8.34 6.99
N PHE A 84 -1.24 9.28 7.92
CA PHE A 84 -2.39 9.88 8.60
C PHE A 84 -2.71 11.25 7.98
N ASN A 85 -3.84 11.35 7.29
CA ASN A 85 -4.36 12.60 6.77
C ASN A 85 -5.22 13.27 7.84
N ILE A 86 -4.56 14.02 8.74
CA ILE A 86 -5.17 14.58 9.96
C ILE A 86 -5.80 15.97 9.79
N GLY A 87 -5.77 16.55 8.59
CA GLY A 87 -6.49 17.79 8.32
C GLY A 87 -7.99 17.61 8.54
N LEU A 88 -8.66 18.56 9.21
CA LEU A 88 -10.08 18.46 9.59
C LEU A 88 -11.03 18.30 8.37
N HIS A 89 -10.57 18.68 7.19
CA HIS A 89 -11.30 18.59 5.92
C HIS A 89 -10.43 17.92 4.86
N ALA A 90 -9.91 16.72 5.15
CA ALA A 90 -9.07 16.00 4.20
C ALA A 90 -9.86 15.67 2.90
N VAL A 91 -9.53 16.40 1.84
CA VAL A 91 -10.08 16.26 0.49
C VAL A 91 -8.93 15.97 -0.47
N CYS A 92 -9.07 14.89 -1.23
CA CYS A 92 -8.18 14.55 -2.32
C CYS A 92 -8.88 14.77 -3.66
N PHE A 93 -8.20 15.49 -4.56
CA PHE A 93 -8.61 15.61 -5.97
C PHE A 93 -8.36 14.31 -6.73
N ASP A 94 -8.77 14.26 -8.00
CA ASP A 94 -8.48 13.16 -8.92
C ASP A 94 -6.98 12.91 -9.05
N HIS A 95 -6.53 11.72 -8.63
CA HIS A 95 -5.15 11.26 -8.73
C HIS A 95 -5.07 9.74 -8.74
N ALA A 96 -3.91 9.21 -9.13
CA ALA A 96 -3.49 7.85 -8.83
C ALA A 96 -2.21 7.93 -7.99
N ASP A 97 -2.00 6.96 -7.09
CA ASP A 97 -0.75 6.87 -6.32
C ASP A 97 0.31 6.14 -7.16
N ASP A 98 0.84 6.81 -8.17
CA ASP A 98 1.77 6.26 -9.17
C ASP A 98 3.06 5.63 -8.59
N GLN A 99 3.44 6.00 -7.37
CA GLN A 99 4.58 5.41 -6.66
C GLN A 99 4.25 4.08 -5.97
N ASN A 100 2.96 3.77 -5.76
CA ASN A 100 2.54 2.52 -5.15
C ASN A 100 2.73 1.35 -6.11
N SER A 101 2.89 0.15 -5.55
CA SER A 101 2.91 -1.06 -6.36
C SER A 101 1.50 -1.34 -6.91
N PRO A 102 1.36 -1.65 -8.22
CA PRO A 102 0.07 -1.89 -8.84
C PRO A 102 -0.68 -3.10 -8.26
N GLU A 103 0.05 -4.16 -7.87
CA GLU A 103 -0.53 -5.36 -7.26
C GLU A 103 -0.91 -5.18 -5.79
N THR A 104 -0.29 -4.25 -5.07
CA THR A 104 -0.61 -4.03 -3.65
C THR A 104 -1.82 -3.12 -3.48
N TRP A 105 -2.87 -3.64 -2.86
CA TRP A 105 -4.08 -2.86 -2.62
C TRP A 105 -3.87 -1.97 -1.40
N CYS A 106 -3.99 -0.65 -1.55
CA CYS A 106 -3.85 0.28 -0.44
C CYS A 106 -5.08 0.24 0.45
N ALA A 107 -4.88 0.05 1.75
CA ALA A 107 -5.95 0.03 2.74
C ALA A 107 -6.21 1.45 3.23
N ILE A 108 -7.37 2.02 2.85
CA ILE A 108 -7.79 3.38 3.20
C ILE A 108 -8.92 3.28 4.21
N THR A 109 -8.79 3.96 5.34
CA THR A 109 -9.83 4.05 6.38
C THR A 109 -10.29 5.48 6.51
N ALA A 110 -11.59 5.72 6.34
CA ALA A 110 -12.19 7.03 6.62
C ALA A 110 -12.30 7.23 8.14
N LEU A 111 -11.92 8.41 8.63
CA LEU A 111 -11.96 8.79 10.04
C LEU A 111 -12.69 10.12 10.21
N GLY A 112 -13.01 10.46 11.45
CA GLY A 112 -13.69 11.70 11.81
C GLY A 112 -15.19 11.51 12.06
N SER A 113 -15.94 12.59 11.92
CA SER A 113 -17.38 12.65 12.17
C SER A 113 -18.03 13.48 11.06
N PHE A 114 -18.66 12.79 10.11
CA PHE A 114 -19.37 13.39 8.98
C PHE A 114 -20.51 12.46 8.54
N ASN A 115 -21.50 13.00 7.84
CA ASN A 115 -22.58 12.22 7.28
C ASN A 115 -22.20 11.65 5.89
N PRO A 116 -21.96 10.34 5.75
CA PRO A 116 -21.51 9.75 4.49
C PRO A 116 -22.56 9.75 3.38
N LYS A 117 -23.82 10.06 3.69
CA LYS A 117 -24.89 10.24 2.69
C LYS A 117 -24.91 11.63 2.07
N ARG A 118 -24.13 12.56 2.62
CA ARG A 118 -24.15 13.98 2.24
C ARG A 118 -22.80 14.49 1.73
N GLY A 119 -21.70 13.81 2.08
CA GLY A 119 -20.36 14.22 1.69
C GLY A 119 -19.32 13.15 2.03
N GLY A 120 -18.06 13.41 1.71
CA GLY A 120 -16.94 12.52 2.06
C GLY A 120 -16.86 11.20 1.26
N HIS A 121 -17.74 11.01 0.29
CA HIS A 121 -17.77 9.86 -0.63
C HIS A 121 -16.41 9.63 -1.29
N LEU A 122 -16.06 8.36 -1.50
CA LEU A 122 -14.96 7.97 -2.37
C LEU A 122 -15.43 8.03 -3.83
N VAL A 123 -14.61 8.60 -4.70
CA VAL A 123 -14.84 8.60 -6.14
C VAL A 123 -13.79 7.72 -6.79
N LEU A 124 -14.21 6.73 -7.58
CA LEU A 124 -13.35 5.91 -8.44
C LEU A 124 -13.66 6.30 -9.88
N PHE A 125 -12.84 7.19 -10.45
CA PHE A 125 -13.14 7.89 -11.70
C PHE A 125 -13.19 6.93 -12.89
N ASP A 126 -12.24 6.01 -12.99
CA ASP A 126 -12.15 5.07 -14.11
C ASP A 126 -13.29 4.05 -14.11
N LEU A 127 -13.81 3.72 -12.92
CA LEU A 127 -14.96 2.83 -12.75
C LEU A 127 -16.30 3.57 -12.82
N LYS A 128 -16.29 4.91 -12.88
CA LYS A 128 -17.49 5.76 -12.82
C LYS A 128 -18.34 5.48 -11.58
N LEU A 129 -17.70 5.22 -10.44
CA LEU A 129 -18.36 4.92 -9.17
C LEU A 129 -18.19 6.06 -8.17
N VAL A 130 -19.28 6.37 -7.47
CA VAL A 130 -19.28 7.22 -6.28
C VAL A 130 -19.82 6.38 -5.13
N ILE A 131 -19.00 6.19 -4.11
CA ILE A 131 -19.25 5.23 -3.03
C ILE A 131 -19.45 6.00 -1.73
N GLU A 132 -20.60 5.81 -1.07
CA GLU A 132 -20.78 6.24 0.31
C GLU A 132 -19.69 5.57 1.16
N PHE A 133 -18.83 6.38 1.79
CA PHE A 133 -17.67 5.88 2.52
C PHE A 133 -17.73 6.34 3.98
N PRO A 134 -18.43 5.59 4.86
CA PRO A 134 -18.67 5.98 6.26
C PRO A 134 -17.39 6.15 7.10
N PRO A 135 -17.40 7.07 8.09
CA PRO A 135 -16.35 7.10 9.11
C PRO A 135 -16.24 5.75 9.82
N GLY A 136 -15.02 5.28 10.03
CA GLY A 136 -14.71 3.97 10.63
C GLY A 136 -14.72 2.80 9.65
N SER A 137 -15.07 3.02 8.37
CA SER A 137 -15.00 1.99 7.34
C SER A 137 -13.64 2.00 6.62
N THR A 138 -13.23 0.83 6.14
CA THR A 138 -11.99 0.62 5.38
C THR A 138 -12.32 0.06 4.01
N ILE A 139 -11.64 0.57 2.98
CA ILE A 139 -11.69 0.07 1.61
C ILE A 139 -10.26 -0.22 1.13
N LEU A 140 -10.10 -1.27 0.33
CA LEU A 140 -8.85 -1.61 -0.32
C LEU A 140 -8.99 -1.37 -1.82
N ILE A 141 -8.07 -0.61 -2.40
CA ILE A 141 -8.04 -0.33 -3.84
C ILE A 141 -6.61 -0.47 -4.38
N PRO A 142 -6.41 -0.95 -5.63
CA PRO A 142 -5.13 -0.83 -6.32
C PRO A 142 -4.90 0.63 -6.71
N SER A 143 -4.42 1.45 -5.76
CA SER A 143 -4.44 2.90 -5.87
C SER A 143 -3.48 3.48 -6.92
N ALA A 144 -2.49 2.69 -7.34
CA ALA A 144 -1.63 3.00 -8.48
C ALA A 144 -2.34 2.81 -9.84
N LEU A 145 -3.38 1.98 -9.90
CA LEU A 145 -4.10 1.63 -11.14
C LEU A 145 -5.44 2.35 -11.28
N LEU A 146 -6.07 2.73 -10.17
CA LEU A 146 -7.38 3.39 -10.17
C LEU A 146 -7.26 4.85 -9.78
N ARG A 147 -7.65 5.74 -10.70
CA ARG A 147 -7.80 7.14 -10.36
C ARG A 147 -8.93 7.33 -9.36
N HIS A 148 -8.63 8.00 -8.28
CA HIS A 148 -9.52 8.16 -7.15
C HIS A 148 -9.40 9.53 -6.48
N GLY A 149 -10.37 9.85 -5.64
CA GLY A 149 -10.44 11.07 -4.85
C GLY A 149 -11.60 11.00 -3.87
N ASN A 150 -11.87 12.09 -3.15
CA ASN A 150 -13.05 12.13 -2.29
C ASN A 150 -13.79 13.47 -2.34
N LEU A 151 -15.10 13.40 -2.16
CA LEU A 151 -15.94 14.60 -2.13
C LEU A 151 -15.72 15.39 -0.83
N PRO A 152 -15.96 16.72 -0.84
CA PRO A 152 -15.97 17.52 0.37
C PRO A 152 -17.08 17.09 1.34
N ILE A 153 -16.96 17.55 2.58
CA ILE A 153 -17.95 17.39 3.65
C ILE A 153 -18.67 18.72 3.92
N HIS A 154 -19.76 18.70 4.67
CA HIS A 154 -20.47 19.91 5.06
C HIS A 154 -19.74 20.69 6.16
N GLY A 155 -20.10 21.97 6.31
CA GLY A 155 -19.57 22.81 7.38
C GLY A 155 -19.89 22.25 8.76
N GLY A 156 -18.89 22.27 9.66
CA GLY A 156 -18.99 21.72 11.01
C GLY A 156 -18.71 20.21 11.12
N GLU A 157 -18.55 19.51 10.00
CA GLU A 157 -18.12 18.12 9.97
C GLU A 157 -16.58 18.01 9.96
N CYS A 158 -16.07 16.84 10.34
CA CYS A 158 -14.65 16.53 10.31
C CYS A 158 -14.41 15.23 9.52
N ARG A 159 -13.48 15.25 8.56
CA ARG A 159 -13.03 14.06 7.83
C ARG A 159 -11.52 14.01 7.82
N GLN A 160 -11.02 12.91 8.35
CA GLN A 160 -9.62 12.51 8.33
C GLN A 160 -9.52 11.16 7.62
N SER A 161 -8.32 10.70 7.31
CA SER A 161 -8.14 9.33 6.83
C SER A 161 -6.82 8.74 7.29
N PHE A 162 -6.77 7.42 7.29
CA PHE A 162 -5.56 6.65 7.51
C PHE A 162 -5.37 5.69 6.33
N ALA A 163 -4.19 5.72 5.72
CA ALA A 163 -3.86 4.88 4.57
C ALA A 163 -2.62 4.03 4.86
N GLN A 164 -2.65 2.76 4.44
CA GLN A 164 -1.51 1.84 4.47
C GLN A 164 -1.21 1.38 3.03
N TYR A 165 0.06 1.40 2.64
CA TYR A 165 0.47 1.19 1.25
C TYR A 165 1.88 0.63 1.14
N CYS A 166 2.20 0.11 -0.05
CA CYS A 166 3.53 -0.37 -0.42
C CYS A 166 3.98 0.33 -1.69
N THR A 167 5.17 0.93 -1.69
CA THR A 167 5.71 1.57 -2.90
C THR A 167 6.34 0.53 -3.82
N GLY A 168 6.08 0.63 -5.12
CA GLY A 168 6.64 -0.32 -6.10
C GLY A 168 8.17 -0.28 -6.17
N SER A 169 8.78 0.82 -5.76
CA SER A 169 10.24 0.97 -5.63
C SER A 169 10.87 0.07 -4.58
N LEU A 170 10.13 -0.37 -3.55
CA LEU A 170 10.61 -1.33 -2.56
C LEU A 170 10.65 -2.73 -3.14
N LEU A 171 9.64 -3.09 -3.94
CA LEU A 171 9.59 -4.39 -4.61
C LEU A 171 10.68 -4.47 -5.68
N ARG A 172 10.79 -3.43 -6.54
CA ARG A 172 11.86 -3.34 -7.55
C ARG A 172 13.27 -3.36 -6.94
N TRP A 173 13.48 -2.81 -5.75
CA TRP A 173 14.76 -2.90 -5.06
C TRP A 173 15.18 -4.35 -4.82
N VAL A 174 14.23 -5.20 -4.45
CA VAL A 174 14.48 -6.63 -4.26
C VAL A 174 14.69 -7.33 -5.60
N ASP A 175 13.89 -7.01 -6.63
CA ASP A 175 14.06 -7.57 -7.99
C ASP A 175 15.42 -7.22 -8.60
N TYR A 176 15.92 -6.02 -8.31
CA TYR A 176 17.26 -5.58 -8.73
C TYR A 176 18.38 -6.20 -7.90
N GLY A 177 18.09 -7.10 -6.96
CA GLY A 177 19.08 -7.74 -6.11
C GLY A 177 19.70 -6.76 -5.13
N PHE A 178 18.87 -5.92 -4.50
CA PHE A 178 19.25 -4.91 -3.49
C PHE A 178 20.17 -3.82 -4.04
N ARG A 179 19.83 -3.31 -5.23
CA ARG A 179 20.56 -2.27 -5.94
C ARG A 179 19.61 -1.20 -6.46
N THR A 180 20.12 0.01 -6.62
CA THR A 180 19.41 1.04 -7.38
C THR A 180 19.28 0.62 -8.84
N GLU A 181 18.34 1.21 -9.58
CA GLU A 181 18.22 0.93 -11.02
C GLU A 181 19.52 1.26 -11.77
N ALA A 182 20.20 2.34 -11.40
CA ALA A 182 21.46 2.74 -12.01
C ALA A 182 22.60 1.73 -11.72
N GLU A 183 22.67 1.20 -10.51
CA GLU A 183 23.61 0.14 -10.15
C GLU A 183 23.28 -1.17 -10.87
N PHE A 184 22.00 -1.54 -10.94
CA PHE A 184 21.57 -2.74 -11.66
C PHE A 184 21.91 -2.65 -13.15
N ALA A 185 21.59 -1.52 -13.79
CA ALA A 185 21.89 -1.27 -15.19
C ALA A 185 23.39 -1.23 -15.50
N SER A 186 24.22 -0.72 -14.59
CA SER A 186 25.67 -0.64 -14.80
C SER A 186 26.41 -1.93 -14.49
N GLN A 187 25.99 -2.67 -13.46
CA GLN A 187 26.65 -3.90 -13.01
C GLN A 187 26.17 -5.14 -13.76
N ASP A 188 24.91 -5.15 -14.21
CA ASP A 188 24.32 -6.27 -14.97
C ASP A 188 23.44 -5.77 -16.13
N PRO A 189 24.06 -5.22 -17.20
CA PRO A 189 23.34 -4.67 -18.34
C PRO A 189 22.47 -5.70 -19.07
N CYS A 190 22.89 -6.97 -19.11
CA CYS A 190 22.16 -8.05 -19.77
C CYS A 190 20.84 -8.33 -19.05
N SER A 191 20.88 -8.52 -17.73
CA SER A 191 19.67 -8.73 -16.93
C SER A 191 18.76 -7.50 -16.94
N LYS A 192 19.32 -6.28 -16.95
CA LYS A 192 18.51 -5.06 -17.11
C LYS A 192 17.79 -5.02 -18.46
N GLN A 193 18.49 -5.35 -19.55
CA GLN A 193 17.90 -5.37 -20.88
C GLN A 193 16.83 -6.45 -21.01
N GLU A 194 16.98 -7.59 -20.36
CA GLU A 194 15.95 -8.62 -20.27
C GLU A 194 14.75 -8.13 -19.46
N PHE A 195 14.98 -7.56 -18.28
CA PHE A 195 13.95 -6.98 -17.42
C PHE A 195 13.11 -5.90 -18.15
N ASP A 196 13.76 -5.07 -18.98
CA ASP A 196 13.08 -4.01 -19.74
C ASP A 196 12.30 -4.55 -20.95
N ARG A 197 12.82 -5.59 -21.62
CA ARG A 197 12.15 -6.21 -22.77
C ARG A 197 10.91 -7.03 -22.36
N SER A 198 10.89 -7.55 -21.13
CA SER A 198 9.79 -8.35 -20.59
C SER A 198 8.69 -7.50 -19.93
N ILE A 199 8.51 -6.23 -20.32
CA ILE A 199 7.45 -5.38 -19.73
C ILE A 199 6.07 -6.01 -19.86
N GLU A 200 5.71 -6.54 -21.03
CA GLU A 200 4.40 -7.16 -21.25
C GLU A 200 4.23 -8.40 -20.37
N GLU A 201 5.24 -9.28 -20.33
CA GLU A 201 5.23 -10.48 -19.47
C GLU A 201 5.16 -10.12 -17.98
N ARG A 202 5.83 -9.05 -17.54
CA ARG A 202 5.76 -8.57 -16.15
C ARG A 202 4.41 -7.96 -15.84
N MET A 203 3.78 -7.26 -16.79
CA MET A 203 2.42 -6.77 -16.64
C MET A 203 1.43 -7.93 -16.51
N ASP A 204 1.58 -8.97 -17.34
CA ASP A 204 0.77 -10.18 -17.26
C ASP A 204 0.97 -10.88 -15.91
N ALA A 205 2.21 -11.03 -15.46
CA ALA A 205 2.52 -11.60 -14.14
C ALA A 205 1.89 -10.79 -12.99
N VAL A 206 1.91 -9.45 -13.07
CA VAL A 206 1.23 -8.59 -12.09
C VAL A 206 -0.29 -8.79 -12.14
N LEU A 207 -0.88 -8.91 -13.33
CA LEU A 207 -2.32 -9.18 -13.48
C LEU A 207 -2.70 -10.55 -12.91
N GLU A 208 -1.84 -11.56 -13.07
CA GLU A 208 -2.04 -12.90 -12.50
C GLU A 208 -2.05 -12.90 -10.96
N LEU A 209 -1.46 -11.89 -10.31
CA LEU A 209 -1.54 -11.72 -8.86
C LEU A 209 -2.93 -11.26 -8.38
N PHE A 210 -3.79 -10.74 -9.25
CA PHE A 210 -5.14 -10.38 -8.88
C PHE A 210 -6.00 -11.64 -8.74
N SER A 211 -6.53 -11.84 -7.54
CA SER A 211 -7.54 -12.88 -7.29
C SER A 211 -8.88 -12.44 -7.83
N VAL A 212 -9.62 -13.40 -8.40
CA VAL A 212 -11.01 -13.21 -8.82
C VAL A 212 -11.90 -13.94 -7.81
N TYR A 213 -13.05 -13.35 -7.48
CA TYR A 213 -13.90 -13.82 -6.38
C TYR A 213 -14.30 -15.30 -6.55
N GLU A 214 -14.59 -15.72 -7.77
CA GLU A 214 -15.00 -17.08 -8.13
C GLU A 214 -13.91 -18.13 -7.81
N ASN A 215 -12.64 -17.74 -7.90
CA ASN A 215 -11.49 -18.63 -7.71
C ASN A 215 -10.80 -18.43 -6.35
N LEU A 216 -11.31 -17.53 -5.51
CA LEU A 216 -10.63 -17.11 -4.28
C LEU A 216 -10.32 -18.27 -3.34
N LEU A 217 -11.22 -19.24 -3.22
CA LEU A 217 -11.00 -20.42 -2.39
C LEU A 217 -9.83 -21.27 -2.91
N GLU A 218 -9.70 -21.40 -4.22
CA GLU A 218 -8.62 -22.18 -4.84
C GLU A 218 -7.27 -21.45 -4.71
N ASP A 219 -7.27 -20.14 -4.91
CA ASP A 219 -6.09 -19.30 -4.66
C ASP A 219 -5.57 -19.48 -3.22
N HIS A 220 -6.47 -19.57 -2.22
CA HIS A 220 -6.09 -19.83 -0.83
C HIS A 220 -5.50 -21.22 -0.60
N LYS A 221 -6.02 -22.26 -1.25
CA LYS A 221 -5.45 -23.62 -1.14
C LYS A 221 -4.05 -23.67 -1.74
N ASN A 222 -3.88 -23.14 -2.95
CA ASN A 222 -2.59 -23.07 -3.63
C ASN A 222 -1.56 -22.29 -2.81
N ALA A 223 -1.99 -21.18 -2.21
CA ALA A 223 -1.16 -20.39 -1.29
C ALA A 223 -0.74 -21.16 -0.03
N ALA A 224 -1.61 -22.02 0.52
CA ALA A 224 -1.29 -22.84 1.69
C ALA A 224 -0.29 -23.94 1.33
N ASP A 225 -0.49 -24.62 0.19
CA ASP A 225 0.38 -25.70 -0.27
C ASP A 225 1.80 -25.19 -0.58
N ALA A 226 1.92 -24.02 -1.20
CA ALA A 226 3.21 -23.39 -1.49
C ALA A 226 4.02 -22.99 -0.24
N ARG A 227 3.37 -22.87 0.94
CA ARG A 227 4.06 -22.61 2.22
C ARG A 227 4.55 -23.88 2.90
N LEU A 228 4.06 -25.05 2.48
CA LEU A 228 4.39 -26.35 3.05
C LEU A 228 5.46 -27.11 2.23
N SER A 229 5.72 -26.68 1.00
CA SER A 229 6.76 -27.18 0.09
C SER A 229 8.10 -26.48 0.32
#